data_AF-A0A7U9SX95-F1
#
_entry.id   AF-A0A7U9SX95-F1
#
_cell.length_a   1.000
_cell.length_b   1.000
_cell.length_c   1.000
_cell.angle_alpha   90.00
_cell.angle_beta   90.00
_cell.angle_gamma   90.00
#
_symmetry.space_group_name_H-M   'P 1'
#
loop_
_entity.id
_entity.type
_entity.pdbx_description
1 polymer ?
#
loop_
_entity_poly.entity_id
_entity_poly.type
_entity_poly.pdbx_seq_one_letter_code
_entity_poly.pdbx_strand_id
1 'polypeptide(L)'
;MIREIARKYENVQKGIGAMMRGPLIQTEARTILNRGISQGISQGISETKRETALRMLKLGKLTVEEIAEYSAFSVAEVEQLANLNSRAIK
;
A
#
# COMPACT_ATOMS: atom_id res chain seq x y z
N MET A 1 7.84 -51.77 4.52
CA MET A 1 7.31 -50.79 3.55
C MET A 1 6.47 -49.68 4.21
N ILE A 2 5.29 -49.95 4.80
CA ILE A 2 4.42 -48.90 5.38
C ILE A 2 5.11 -48.03 6.45
N ARG A 3 5.83 -48.65 7.40
CA ARG A 3 6.58 -47.93 8.45
C ARG A 3 7.65 -46.98 7.90
N GLU A 4 8.23 -47.33 6.75
CA GLU A 4 9.30 -46.57 6.14
C GLU A 4 8.77 -45.34 5.41
N ILE A 5 7.61 -45.47 4.76
CA ILE A 5 6.87 -44.36 4.17
C ILE A 5 6.42 -43.39 5.27
N ALA A 6 5.83 -43.89 6.36
CA ALA A 6 5.41 -43.04 7.48
C ALA A 6 6.58 -42.21 8.06
N ARG A 7 7.74 -42.84 8.24
CA ARG A 7 8.96 -42.17 8.72
C ARG A 7 9.50 -41.12 7.73
N LYS A 8 9.40 -41.38 6.41
CA LYS A 8 9.76 -40.36 5.39
C LYS A 8 8.86 -39.14 5.49
N TYR A 9 7.54 -39.33 5.66
CA TYR A 9 6.60 -38.23 5.85
C TYR A 9 6.91 -37.40 7.11
N GLU A 10 7.19 -38.06 8.23
CA GLU A 10 7.56 -37.38 9.48
C GLU A 10 8.82 -36.51 9.32
N ASN A 11 9.84 -37.02 8.63
CA ASN A 11 11.08 -36.27 8.38
C ASN A 11 10.87 -35.07 7.45
N VAL A 12 10.04 -35.22 6.42
CA VAL A 12 9.66 -34.11 5.53
C VAL A 12 8.89 -33.04 6.31
N GLN A 13 7.92 -33.42 7.15
CA GLN A 13 7.17 -32.48 7.99
C GLN A 13 8.08 -31.71 8.96
N LYS A 14 9.02 -32.40 9.62
CA LYS A 14 10.02 -31.76 10.49
C LYS A 14 10.93 -30.81 9.71
N GLY A 15 11.40 -31.21 8.53
CA GLY A 15 12.23 -30.37 7.66
C GLY A 15 11.54 -29.10 7.21
N ILE A 16 10.28 -29.20 6.75
CA ILE A 16 9.46 -28.04 6.38
C ILE A 16 9.21 -27.14 7.59
N GLY A 17 8.83 -27.73 8.74
CA GLY A 17 8.59 -26.98 9.97
C GLY A 17 9.82 -26.25 10.51
N ALA A 18 11.02 -26.79 10.28
CA ALA A 18 12.28 -26.14 10.60
C ALA A 18 12.64 -25.03 9.61
N MET A 19 12.45 -25.25 8.30
CA MET A 19 12.68 -24.22 7.27
C MET A 19 11.73 -23.02 7.43
N MET A 20 10.43 -23.26 7.64
CA MET A 20 9.42 -22.21 7.85
C MET A 20 9.62 -21.43 9.15
N ARG A 21 10.31 -22.03 10.15
CA ARG A 21 10.72 -21.36 11.39
C ARG A 21 12.18 -20.94 11.38
N GLY A 22 12.89 -21.08 10.26
CA GLY A 22 14.29 -20.74 10.14
C GLY A 22 14.51 -19.22 10.19
N PRO A 23 15.69 -18.75 10.61
CA PRO A 23 16.02 -17.33 10.69
C PRO A 23 15.79 -16.58 9.37
N LEU A 24 16.13 -17.19 8.23
CA LEU A 24 15.92 -16.62 6.89
C LEU A 24 14.45 -16.33 6.59
N ILE A 25 13.53 -17.28 6.82
CA ILE A 25 12.09 -17.08 6.57
C ILE A 25 11.51 -16.03 7.53
N GLN A 26 11.95 -16.01 8.79
CA GLN A 26 11.52 -14.96 9.73
C GLN A 26 11.97 -13.57 9.27
N THR A 27 13.19 -13.44 8.75
CA THR A 27 13.71 -12.18 8.20
C THR A 27 12.98 -11.76 6.92
N GLU A 28 12.73 -12.68 6.00
CA GLU A 28 11.96 -12.40 4.78
C GLU A 28 10.52 -12.01 5.09
N ALA A 29 9.85 -12.74 5.99
CA ALA A 29 8.49 -12.41 6.44
C ALA A 29 8.44 -11.03 7.10
N ARG A 30 9.44 -10.67 7.92
CA ARG A 30 9.54 -9.34 8.53
C ARG A 30 9.76 -8.25 7.48
N THR A 31 10.58 -8.52 6.48
CA THR A 31 10.85 -7.59 5.37
C THR A 31 9.59 -7.34 4.56
N ILE A 32 8.84 -8.39 4.21
CA ILE A 32 7.55 -8.29 3.51
C ILE A 32 6.55 -7.48 4.34
N LEU A 33 6.43 -7.77 5.64
CA LEU A 33 5.54 -7.02 6.54
C LEU A 33 5.90 -5.53 6.57
N ASN A 34 7.18 -5.21 6.77
CA ASN A 34 7.64 -3.82 6.81
C ASN A 34 7.39 -3.08 5.48
N ARG A 35 7.62 -3.76 4.34
CA ARG A 35 7.30 -3.21 3.01
C ARG A 35 5.81 -2.94 2.88
N GLY A 36 4.96 -3.88 3.26
CA GLY A 36 3.50 -3.73 3.22
C GLY A 36 3.02 -2.57 4.07
N ILE A 37 3.53 -2.42 5.31
CA ILE A 37 3.22 -1.28 6.18
C ILE A 37 3.64 0.04 5.54
N SER A 38 4.86 0.12 5.01
CA SER A 38 5.37 1.33 4.37
C SER A 38 4.56 1.72 3.13
N GLN A 39 4.22 0.74 2.28
CA GLN A 39 3.37 0.93 1.11
C GLN A 39 1.97 1.42 1.51
N GLY A 40 1.34 0.77 2.49
CA GLY A 40 0.02 1.15 2.97
C GLY A 40 -0.03 2.56 3.55
N ILE A 41 0.97 2.95 4.35
CA ILE A 41 1.08 4.31 4.89
C ILE A 41 1.22 5.32 3.75
N SER A 42 2.11 5.06 2.79
CA SER A 42 2.34 5.96 1.66
C SER A 42 1.09 6.13 0.79
N GLN A 43 0.39 5.03 0.49
CA GLN A 43 -0.87 5.04 -0.26
C GLN A 43 -1.94 5.82 0.50
N GLY A 44 -2.16 5.54 1.78
CA GLY A 44 -3.16 6.23 2.59
C GLY A 44 -2.93 7.75 2.68
N ILE A 45 -1.68 8.18 2.82
CA ILE A 45 -1.33 9.62 2.80
C ILE A 45 -1.65 10.22 1.43
N SER A 46 -1.25 9.57 0.34
CA SER A 46 -1.51 10.05 -1.03
C SER A 46 -3.01 10.16 -1.33
N GLU A 47 -3.78 9.14 -0.96
CA GLU A 47 -5.24 9.12 -1.13
C GLU A 47 -5.92 10.22 -0.32
N THR A 48 -5.52 10.42 0.94
CA THR A 48 -6.10 11.45 1.81
C THR A 48 -5.82 12.86 1.27
N LYS A 49 -4.60 13.13 0.81
CA LYS A 49 -4.25 14.41 0.16
C LYS A 49 -5.08 14.65 -1.09
N ARG A 50 -5.19 13.61 -1.95
CA ARG A 50 -5.99 13.64 -3.17
C ARG A 50 -7.46 13.93 -2.89
N GLU A 51 -8.06 13.23 -1.94
CA GLU A 51 -9.47 13.42 -1.58
C GLU A 51 -9.72 14.82 -1.02
N THR A 52 -8.80 15.33 -0.19
CA THR A 52 -8.88 16.68 0.37
C THR A 52 -8.88 17.74 -0.75
N ALA A 53 -7.94 17.66 -1.68
CA ALA A 53 -7.89 18.55 -2.84
C ALA A 53 -9.18 18.47 -3.68
N LEU A 54 -9.71 17.27 -3.93
CA LEU A 54 -10.95 17.08 -4.68
C LEU A 54 -12.17 17.69 -3.97
N ARG A 55 -12.26 17.55 -2.63
CA ARG A 55 -13.34 18.18 -1.85
C ARG A 55 -13.25 19.70 -1.92
N MET A 56 -12.05 20.27 -1.82
CA MET A 56 -11.82 21.71 -1.95
C MET A 56 -12.18 22.23 -3.35
N LEU A 57 -11.77 21.51 -4.41
CA LEU A 57 -12.14 21.83 -5.79
C LEU A 57 -13.66 21.80 -5.99
N LYS A 58 -14.36 20.81 -5.41
CA LYS A 58 -15.83 20.71 -5.46
C LYS A 58 -16.53 21.85 -4.70
N LEU A 59 -15.92 22.37 -3.63
CA LEU A 59 -16.46 23.53 -2.91
C LEU A 59 -16.39 24.80 -3.75
N GLY A 60 -15.38 24.96 -4.60
CA GLY A 60 -15.26 26.09 -5.54
C GLY A 60 -15.03 27.45 -4.88
N LYS A 61 -14.57 27.48 -3.61
CA LYS A 61 -14.37 28.70 -2.82
C LYS A 61 -12.91 29.14 -2.68
N LEU A 62 -11.98 28.25 -3.01
CA LEU A 62 -10.54 28.45 -2.83
C LEU A 62 -9.87 28.57 -4.20
N THR A 63 -8.78 29.32 -4.27
CA THR A 63 -7.94 29.37 -5.48
C THR A 63 -7.12 28.09 -5.64
N VAL A 64 -6.57 27.87 -6.83
CA VAL A 64 -5.74 26.69 -7.11
C VAL A 64 -4.49 26.69 -6.22
N GLU A 65 -3.92 27.87 -5.96
CA GLU A 65 -2.75 28.06 -5.09
C GLU A 65 -3.06 27.70 -3.64
N GLU A 66 -4.18 28.15 -3.09
CA GLU A 66 -4.61 27.81 -1.73
C GLU A 66 -4.86 26.31 -1.58
N ILE A 67 -5.47 25.68 -2.59
CA ILE A 67 -5.70 24.23 -2.58
C ILE A 67 -4.37 23.47 -2.63
N ALA A 68 -3.42 23.92 -3.44
CA ALA A 68 -2.08 23.32 -3.53
C ALA A 68 -1.36 23.36 -2.17
N GLU A 69 -1.40 24.52 -1.51
CA GLU A 69 -0.83 24.70 -0.17
C GLU A 69 -1.47 23.76 0.87
N TYR A 70 -2.80 23.76 0.99
CA TYR A 70 -3.48 22.95 2.02
C TYR A 70 -3.46 21.44 1.77
N SER A 71 -3.43 21.01 0.52
CA SER A 71 -3.37 19.58 0.16
C SER A 71 -1.94 19.05 0.05
N ALA A 72 -0.93 19.91 0.20
CA ALA A 72 0.48 19.59 -0.04
C ALA A 72 0.70 18.97 -1.42
N PHE A 73 0.10 19.58 -2.44
CA PHE A 73 0.33 19.34 -3.86
C PHE A 73 1.02 20.53 -4.51
N SER A 74 1.56 20.30 -5.71
CA SER A 74 1.91 21.39 -6.61
C SER A 74 0.66 21.95 -7.30
N VAL A 75 0.73 23.21 -7.72
CA VAL A 75 -0.32 23.86 -8.54
C VAL A 75 -0.66 23.00 -9.77
N ALA A 76 0.36 22.47 -10.45
CA ALA A 76 0.18 21.62 -11.63
C ALA A 76 -0.61 20.32 -11.33
N GLU A 77 -0.39 19.69 -10.17
CA GLU A 77 -1.15 18.50 -9.76
C GLU A 77 -2.63 18.84 -9.48
N VAL A 78 -2.90 20.00 -8.86
CA VAL A 78 -4.27 20.47 -8.61
C VAL A 78 -5.00 20.78 -9.91
N GLU A 79 -4.34 21.42 -10.88
CA GLU A 79 -4.90 21.67 -12.21
C GLU A 79 -5.23 20.37 -12.96
N GLN A 80 -4.32 19.39 -12.91
CA GLN A 80 -4.57 18.07 -13.48
C GLN A 80 -5.76 17.38 -12.81
N LEU A 81 -5.86 17.45 -11.48
CA LEU A 81 -6.99 16.92 -10.72
C LEU A 81 -8.31 17.59 -11.12
N ALA A 82 -8.34 18.90 -11.26
CA ALA A 82 -9.51 19.65 -11.71
C ALA A 82 -9.95 19.24 -13.12
N ASN A 83 -8.99 19.05 -14.03
CA ASN A 83 -9.25 18.60 -15.41
C ASN A 83 -9.76 17.16 -15.49
N LEU A 84 -9.28 16.27 -14.64
CA LEU A 84 -9.79 14.89 -14.56
C LEU A 84 -11.21 14.86 -13.97
N ASN A 85 -11.47 15.69 -12.95
CA ASN A 85 -12.77 15.76 -12.29
C ASN A 85 -13.85 16.39 -13.19
N SER A 86 -13.52 17.39 -14.00
CA SER A 86 -14.47 18.02 -14.92
C SER A 86 -14.93 17.10 -16.07
N ARG A 87 -14.12 16.11 -16.45
CA ARG A 87 -14.48 15.07 -17.43
C ARG A 87 -15.43 14.01 -16.88
N ALA A 88 -15.50 13.83 -15.56
CA ALA A 88 -16.37 12.84 -14.91
C ALA A 88 -17.82 13.32 -14.72
N ILE A 89 -18.12 14.59 -15.01
CA ILE A 89 -19.43 15.24 -14.80
C ILE A 89 -20.13 15.59 -16.15
N LYS A 90 -19.51 15.27 -17.29
CA LYS A 90 -20.15 15.31 -18.62
C LYS A 90 -20.69 13.93 -18.98
#